data_AF-A0A1Y6LW68-F1
#
_entry.id   AF-A0A1Y6LW68-F1
#
_cell.length_a   1.000
_cell.length_b   1.000
_cell.length_c   1.000
_cell.angle_alpha   90.00
_cell.angle_beta   90.00
_cell.angle_gamma   90.00
#
_symmetry.space_group_name_H-M   'P 1'
#
loop_
_entity.id
_entity.type
_entity.pdbx_description
1 polymer ?
#
loop_
_entity_poly.entity_id
_entity_poly.type
_entity_poly.pdbx_seq_one_letter_code
_entity_poly.pdbx_strand_id
1 'polypeptide(L)'
;MGFQQLWALTVLLVLNYTAGCDVNPDSSMDTFHLVDPDMHPVVRIGNQLQLSSNNLGQEDDAPIFYFQRPASAPQGAYDLILAEHDETPPHWVARTEEGNLVLTDASTGPSGQVVNGQNLVTSVFTIDCDGAVSVIREGKHAALTARNGASVERALTAFNYGDEAFKRRATEFASLGLMLDARSLTKRDAYRCPPGSCAKTKHGARPASSNGCGPEKYYHLVPEFSFTDCCDAHDKCYDSCASPSASYCNNQFHDCMMGKCDQKYHGFSIGIRAGCKRTAQVYTNAVQGHWADVLFTKYGNERCLCKPYFCK
;
A
#
# COMPACT_ATOMS: atom_id res chain seq x y z
N MET A 1 50.73 -13.05 22.88
CA MET A 1 50.08 -12.65 21.60
C MET A 1 48.71 -13.31 21.60
N GLY A 2 47.66 -12.52 21.76
CA GLY A 2 46.35 -12.94 22.29
C GLY A 2 45.37 -13.44 21.25
N PHE A 3 44.66 -14.50 21.62
CA PHE A 3 43.65 -15.26 20.86
C PHE A 3 42.26 -14.58 20.82
N GLN A 4 42.18 -13.25 20.71
CA GLN A 4 40.91 -12.51 20.87
C GLN A 4 40.50 -11.60 19.69
N GLN A 5 41.19 -11.60 18.56
CA GLN A 5 40.86 -10.68 17.45
C GLN A 5 40.21 -11.29 16.21
N LEU A 6 39.86 -12.59 16.21
CA LEU A 6 39.29 -13.26 15.04
C LEU A 6 37.74 -13.39 15.03
N TRP A 7 37.04 -12.91 16.06
CA TRP A 7 35.57 -13.00 16.16
C TRP A 7 34.81 -11.71 15.83
N ALA A 8 35.50 -10.59 15.60
CA ALA A 8 34.83 -9.30 15.35
C ALA A 8 34.66 -8.96 13.86
N LEU A 9 35.30 -9.68 12.93
CA LEU A 9 35.25 -9.37 11.50
C LEU A 9 34.27 -10.23 10.68
N THR A 10 33.71 -11.29 11.25
CA THR A 10 32.71 -12.15 10.57
C THR A 10 31.26 -11.77 10.91
N VAL A 11 31.04 -10.90 11.90
CA VAL A 11 29.69 -10.41 12.29
C VAL A 11 29.31 -9.12 11.56
N LEU A 12 30.28 -8.43 10.94
CA LEU A 12 30.04 -7.16 10.24
C LEU A 12 29.62 -7.30 8.76
N LEU A 13 29.44 -8.52 8.25
CA LEU A 13 29.07 -8.78 6.84
C LEU A 13 27.63 -9.29 6.65
N VAL A 14 26.81 -9.38 7.71
CA VAL A 14 25.39 -9.76 7.62
C VAL A 14 24.44 -8.59 7.94
N LEU A 15 24.96 -7.41 8.27
CA LEU A 15 24.16 -6.21 8.60
C LEU A 15 24.10 -5.18 7.46
N ASN A 16 24.19 -5.63 6.20
CA ASN A 16 23.96 -4.76 5.04
C ASN A 16 22.73 -5.27 4.27
N TYR A 17 21.54 -4.84 4.70
CA TYR A 17 20.34 -4.51 3.89
C TYR A 17 19.05 -4.69 4.71
N THR A 18 18.72 -3.76 5.59
CA THR A 18 17.34 -3.63 6.11
C THR A 18 16.90 -2.18 6.33
N ALA A 19 17.78 -1.19 6.17
CA ALA A 19 17.40 0.21 6.23
C ALA A 19 16.64 0.59 4.93
N GLY A 20 15.32 0.41 4.93
CA GLY A 20 14.43 0.93 3.88
C GLY A 20 13.50 -0.08 3.20
N CYS A 21 13.62 -1.38 3.48
CA CYS A 21 12.74 -2.40 2.90
C CYS A 21 11.35 -2.38 3.59
N ASP A 22 10.28 -2.64 2.84
CA ASP A 22 8.91 -2.58 3.35
C ASP A 22 8.60 -3.67 4.38
N VAL A 23 9.28 -4.82 4.27
CA VAL A 23 9.25 -5.92 5.23
C VAL A 23 10.69 -6.39 5.48
N ASN A 24 11.06 -6.56 6.75
CA ASN A 24 12.28 -7.22 7.17
C ASN A 24 12.03 -8.72 7.38
N PRO A 25 12.47 -9.60 6.46
CA PRO A 25 12.20 -11.04 6.58
C PRO A 25 12.96 -11.75 7.71
N ASP A 26 13.92 -11.06 8.35
CA ASP A 26 14.68 -11.60 9.49
C ASP A 26 14.03 -11.25 10.85
N SER A 27 12.87 -10.60 10.86
CA SER A 27 12.15 -10.20 12.07
C SER A 27 10.74 -10.79 12.09
N SER A 28 10.46 -11.72 13.02
CA SER A 28 9.10 -12.24 13.22
C SER A 28 8.11 -11.21 13.79
N MET A 29 8.61 -10.05 14.24
CA MET A 29 7.80 -8.91 14.64
C MET A 29 7.35 -8.08 13.44
N ASP A 30 8.00 -8.26 12.29
CA ASP A 30 7.65 -7.56 11.05
C ASP A 30 6.59 -8.39 10.32
N THR A 31 5.35 -8.02 10.59
CA THR A 31 4.17 -8.75 10.14
C THR A 31 3.48 -8.01 9.01
N PHE A 32 2.87 -8.75 8.08
CA PHE A 32 2.29 -8.19 6.87
C PHE A 32 1.07 -8.98 6.41
N HIS A 33 0.25 -8.37 5.57
CA HIS A 33 -0.77 -9.08 4.80
C HIS A 33 -0.21 -9.42 3.42
N LEU A 34 -0.70 -10.50 2.80
CA LEU A 34 -0.45 -10.76 1.39
C LEU A 34 -1.60 -10.21 0.55
N VAL A 35 -1.28 -9.44 -0.47
CA VAL A 35 -2.26 -8.79 -1.36
C VAL A 35 -1.83 -8.92 -2.82
N ASP A 36 -2.78 -8.85 -3.75
CA ASP A 36 -2.47 -8.64 -5.18
C ASP A 36 -2.22 -7.15 -5.50
N PRO A 37 -1.81 -6.79 -6.74
CA PRO A 37 -1.57 -5.40 -7.12
C PRO A 37 -2.81 -4.49 -7.03
N ASP A 38 -4.00 -5.07 -7.05
CA ASP A 38 -5.27 -4.37 -6.91
C ASP A 38 -5.71 -4.29 -5.43
N MET A 39 -4.82 -4.69 -4.51
CA MET A 39 -5.00 -4.73 -3.07
C MET A 39 -6.11 -5.68 -2.59
N HIS A 40 -6.38 -6.75 -3.34
CA HIS A 40 -7.21 -7.86 -2.86
C HIS A 40 -6.38 -8.73 -1.91
N PRO A 41 -6.85 -8.94 -0.66
CA PRO A 41 -6.12 -9.77 0.27
C PRO A 41 -6.16 -11.24 -0.11
N VAL A 42 -5.10 -11.95 0.28
CA VAL A 42 -5.17 -13.39 0.52
C VAL A 42 -6.06 -13.62 1.74
N VAL A 43 -6.98 -14.56 1.63
CA VAL A 43 -7.91 -15.00 2.67
C VAL A 43 -7.76 -16.50 2.91
N ARG A 44 -8.12 -16.93 4.12
CA ARG A 44 -8.11 -18.34 4.51
C ARG A 44 -9.48 -18.97 4.28
N ILE A 45 -9.52 -20.04 3.48
CA ILE A 45 -10.73 -20.85 3.25
C ILE A 45 -10.40 -22.30 3.65
N GLY A 46 -10.75 -22.66 4.88
CA GLY A 46 -10.32 -23.92 5.49
C GLY A 46 -8.78 -23.98 5.61
N ASN A 47 -8.16 -24.95 4.92
CA ASN A 47 -6.70 -25.12 4.89
C ASN A 47 -6.02 -24.44 3.69
N GLN A 48 -6.78 -23.75 2.84
CA GLN A 48 -6.25 -23.09 1.64
C GLN A 48 -6.15 -21.60 1.83
N LEU A 49 -5.16 -21.01 1.15
CA LEU A 49 -4.98 -19.57 1.03
C LEU A 49 -5.29 -19.16 -0.41
N GLN A 50 -6.24 -18.25 -0.59
CA GLN A 50 -6.74 -17.83 -1.91
C GLN A 50 -6.89 -16.31 -1.96
N LEU A 51 -6.88 -15.72 -3.16
CA LEU A 51 -7.22 -14.30 -3.32
C LEU A 51 -8.72 -14.09 -3.16
N SER A 52 -9.10 -13.04 -2.43
CA SER A 52 -10.49 -12.63 -2.32
C SER A 52 -11.08 -12.25 -3.69
N SER A 53 -12.30 -12.71 -3.98
CA SER A 53 -12.99 -12.49 -5.26
C SER A 53 -13.98 -11.31 -5.26
N ASN A 54 -13.83 -10.34 -4.34
CA ASN A 54 -14.68 -9.14 -4.18
C ASN A 54 -16.15 -9.35 -3.80
N ASN A 55 -16.66 -10.57 -3.78
CA ASN A 55 -17.94 -10.89 -3.16
C ASN A 55 -17.71 -11.17 -1.67
N LEU A 56 -17.51 -10.09 -0.90
CA LEU A 56 -17.51 -10.10 0.57
C LEU A 56 -18.90 -10.54 1.05
N GLY A 57 -19.11 -11.84 1.09
CA GLY A 57 -20.32 -12.50 1.58
C GLY A 57 -20.07 -13.44 2.75
N GLN A 58 -18.80 -13.72 3.09
CA GLN A 58 -18.44 -14.44 4.31
C GLN A 58 -17.21 -13.81 4.96
N GLU A 59 -17.26 -13.84 6.27
CA GLU A 59 -16.31 -13.35 7.25
C GLU A 59 -14.98 -14.11 7.15
N ASP A 60 -14.22 -13.92 6.07
CA ASP A 60 -12.90 -14.54 5.92
C ASP A 60 -11.82 -13.54 6.38
N ASP A 61 -11.09 -13.92 7.43
CA ASP A 61 -9.98 -13.15 8.00
C ASP A 61 -8.84 -13.03 6.98
N ALA A 62 -8.44 -11.79 6.66
CA ALA A 62 -7.22 -11.52 5.91
C ALA A 62 -6.03 -11.79 6.85
N PRO A 63 -5.32 -12.93 6.70
CA PRO A 63 -4.39 -13.37 7.71
C PRO A 63 -3.20 -12.43 7.75
N ILE A 64 -2.52 -12.44 8.89
CA ILE A 64 -1.25 -11.77 9.06
C ILE A 64 -0.16 -12.83 8.92
N PHE A 65 0.94 -12.46 8.28
CA PHE A 65 2.07 -13.35 8.03
C PHE A 65 3.36 -12.72 8.56
N TYR A 66 4.35 -13.57 8.81
CA TYR A 66 5.74 -13.16 8.98
C TYR A 66 6.67 -14.16 8.30
N PHE A 67 7.91 -13.74 8.05
CA PHE A 67 8.95 -14.64 7.59
C PHE A 67 9.77 -15.18 8.76
N GLN A 68 10.18 -16.44 8.63
CA GLN A 68 11.15 -17.07 9.52
C GLN A 68 12.23 -17.70 8.67
N ARG A 69 13.50 -17.53 9.06
CA ARG A 69 14.63 -18.20 8.40
C ARG A 69 14.77 -19.62 8.94
N PRO A 70 14.50 -20.68 8.15
CA PRO A 70 14.72 -22.04 8.60
C PRO A 70 16.19 -22.44 8.38
N ALA A 71 16.70 -23.34 9.23
CA ALA A 71 18.10 -23.78 9.16
C ALA A 71 18.46 -24.51 7.84
N SER A 72 17.45 -25.05 7.15
CA SER A 72 17.59 -25.85 5.93
C SER A 72 17.31 -25.10 4.63
N ALA A 73 16.93 -23.81 4.69
CA ALA A 73 16.59 -23.04 3.48
C ALA A 73 17.83 -22.68 2.64
N PRO A 74 17.67 -22.57 1.31
CA PRO A 74 18.60 -21.81 0.47
C PRO A 74 18.85 -20.40 1.02
N GLN A 75 20.01 -19.82 0.72
CA GLN A 75 20.29 -18.44 1.11
C GLN A 75 19.23 -17.48 0.55
N GLY A 76 18.65 -16.64 1.42
CA GLY A 76 17.60 -15.69 1.04
C GLY A 76 16.19 -16.29 0.91
N ALA A 77 16.02 -17.59 1.21
CA ALA A 77 14.73 -18.23 1.29
C ALA A 77 14.26 -18.37 2.74
N TYR A 78 12.94 -18.29 2.91
CA TYR A 78 12.27 -18.21 4.19
C TYR A 78 11.08 -19.16 4.22
N ASP A 79 10.69 -19.54 5.44
CA ASP A 79 9.34 -19.98 5.73
C ASP A 79 8.42 -18.76 5.82
N LEU A 80 7.20 -18.93 5.31
CA LEU A 80 6.12 -17.97 5.45
C LEU A 80 5.12 -18.56 6.46
N ILE A 81 4.82 -17.84 7.53
CA ILE A 81 4.09 -18.38 8.69
C ILE A 81 2.92 -17.47 9.02
N LEU A 82 1.79 -18.06 9.42
CA LEU A 82 0.66 -17.31 9.98
C LEU A 82 1.02 -16.69 11.34
N ALA A 83 0.72 -15.41 11.48
CA ALA A 83 0.89 -14.59 12.68
C ALA A 83 -0.45 -14.42 13.43
N GLU A 84 -1.27 -15.46 13.48
CA GLU A 84 -2.55 -15.42 14.19
C GLU A 84 -2.29 -15.50 15.71
N HIS A 85 -2.80 -14.52 16.47
CA HIS A 85 -2.47 -14.32 17.89
C HIS A 85 -2.89 -15.47 18.81
N ASP A 86 -3.85 -16.29 18.38
CA ASP A 86 -4.47 -17.36 19.18
C ASP A 86 -4.15 -18.78 18.68
N GLU A 87 -3.49 -18.94 17.53
CA GLU A 87 -3.14 -20.26 16.99
C GLU A 87 -1.82 -20.76 17.58
N THR A 88 -1.91 -21.76 18.47
CA THR A 88 -0.77 -22.52 18.96
C THR A 88 -1.02 -24.02 18.73
N PRO A 89 -0.16 -24.73 17.97
CA PRO A 89 1.04 -24.25 17.27
C PRO A 89 0.74 -23.35 16.05
N PRO A 90 1.73 -22.57 15.55
CA PRO A 90 1.56 -21.79 14.33
C PRO A 90 1.45 -22.69 13.10
N HIS A 91 0.87 -22.17 12.02
CA HIS A 91 0.81 -22.86 10.73
C HIS A 91 1.77 -22.26 9.70
N TRP A 92 2.43 -23.12 8.94
CA TRP A 92 3.30 -22.76 7.83
C TRP A 92 2.51 -22.71 6.53
N VAL A 93 2.82 -21.73 5.68
CA VAL A 93 2.36 -21.69 4.30
C VAL A 93 3.23 -22.62 3.47
N ALA A 94 2.61 -23.62 2.85
CA ALA A 94 3.25 -24.51 1.90
C ALA A 94 2.67 -24.30 0.50
N ARG A 95 3.50 -24.59 -0.51
CA ARG A 95 3.11 -24.60 -1.92
C ARG A 95 2.98 -26.03 -2.42
N THR A 96 1.85 -26.37 -3.05
CA THR A 96 1.64 -27.67 -3.71
C THR A 96 2.34 -27.72 -5.07
N GLU A 97 2.38 -28.89 -5.72
CA GLU A 97 2.92 -29.04 -7.08
C GLU A 97 2.12 -28.23 -8.12
N GLU A 98 0.81 -28.11 -7.93
CA GLU A 98 -0.09 -27.30 -8.76
C GLU A 98 0.05 -25.79 -8.50
N GLY A 99 0.90 -25.42 -7.55
CA GLY A 99 1.15 -24.03 -7.18
C GLY A 99 0.16 -23.43 -6.20
N ASN A 100 -0.76 -24.21 -5.63
CA ASN A 100 -1.71 -23.74 -4.63
C ASN A 100 -1.00 -23.46 -3.29
N LEU A 101 -1.52 -22.51 -2.54
CA LEU A 101 -1.06 -22.20 -1.18
C LEU A 101 -1.97 -22.88 -0.17
N VAL A 102 -1.36 -23.65 0.73
CA VAL A 102 -2.05 -24.40 1.78
C VAL A 102 -1.34 -24.24 3.11
N LEU A 103 -2.04 -24.47 4.20
CA LEU A 103 -1.48 -24.45 5.54
C LEU A 103 -1.00 -25.85 5.94
N THR A 104 0.04 -25.92 6.78
CA THR A 104 0.55 -27.17 7.35
C THR A 104 1.11 -26.93 8.74
N ASP A 105 1.06 -27.96 9.60
CA ASP A 105 1.43 -27.87 11.02
C ASP A 105 2.94 -27.81 11.27
N ALA A 106 3.76 -28.02 10.24
CA ALA A 106 5.21 -27.97 10.34
C ALA A 106 5.87 -27.59 9.01
N SER A 107 7.05 -26.96 9.08
CA SER A 107 7.87 -26.72 7.90
C SER A 107 8.30 -28.04 7.24
N THR A 108 8.03 -28.19 5.95
CA THR A 108 8.39 -29.36 5.13
C THR A 108 9.74 -29.18 4.42
N GLY A 109 10.30 -27.98 4.47
CA GLY A 109 11.60 -27.64 3.89
C GLY A 109 11.55 -27.45 2.37
N PRO A 110 12.69 -27.03 1.77
CA PRO A 110 12.77 -26.66 0.36
C PRO A 110 12.65 -27.85 -0.60
N SER A 111 12.90 -29.07 -0.11
CA SER A 111 12.74 -30.31 -0.89
C SER A 111 11.33 -30.87 -0.85
N GLY A 112 10.48 -30.38 0.06
CA GLY A 112 9.13 -30.86 0.26
C GLY A 112 9.00 -32.17 1.02
N GLN A 113 7.78 -32.41 1.49
CA GLN A 113 7.34 -33.65 2.13
C GLN A 113 5.91 -33.98 1.73
N VAL A 114 5.59 -35.28 1.66
CA VAL A 114 4.21 -35.72 1.42
C VAL A 114 3.42 -35.62 2.73
N VAL A 115 2.43 -34.73 2.74
CA VAL A 115 1.50 -34.53 3.85
C VAL A 115 0.09 -34.76 3.31
N ASN A 116 -0.66 -35.69 3.91
CA ASN A 116 -2.03 -36.05 3.48
C ASN A 116 -2.14 -36.41 1.99
N GLY A 117 -1.10 -37.03 1.42
CA GLY A 117 -1.07 -37.43 0.01
C GLY A 117 -0.71 -36.31 -0.99
N GLN A 118 -0.40 -35.11 -0.51
CA GLN A 118 0.06 -33.99 -1.33
C GLN A 118 1.53 -33.67 -1.01
N ASN A 119 2.33 -33.42 -2.03
CA ASN A 119 3.70 -32.96 -1.85
C ASN A 119 3.67 -31.45 -1.52
N LEU A 120 4.01 -31.13 -0.27
CA LEU A 120 4.00 -29.76 0.25
C LEU A 120 5.44 -29.27 0.37
N VAL A 121 5.68 -28.04 -0.09
CA VAL A 121 7.01 -27.40 -0.02
C VAL A 121 6.93 -26.07 0.72
N THR A 122 7.74 -25.92 1.77
CA THR A 122 7.97 -24.66 2.49
C THR A 122 9.41 -24.19 2.26
N SER A 123 9.86 -23.15 2.98
CA SER A 123 11.27 -22.70 2.94
C SER A 123 11.79 -22.29 1.55
N VAL A 124 10.89 -21.84 0.69
CA VAL A 124 11.18 -21.41 -0.69
C VAL A 124 10.77 -19.97 -0.95
N PHE A 125 10.20 -19.27 0.02
CA PHE A 125 9.68 -17.93 -0.20
C PHE A 125 10.80 -16.89 -0.09
N THR A 126 10.77 -15.91 -0.98
CA THR A 126 11.71 -14.78 -0.99
C THR A 126 10.91 -13.49 -1.05
N ILE A 127 11.50 -12.39 -0.60
CA ILE A 127 10.89 -11.06 -0.65
C ILE A 127 11.95 -10.04 -1.06
N ASP A 128 11.57 -9.07 -1.88
CA ASP A 128 12.42 -7.91 -2.18
C ASP A 128 12.07 -6.69 -1.31
N CYS A 129 12.81 -5.60 -1.46
CA CYS A 129 12.61 -4.43 -0.59
C CYS A 129 11.33 -3.64 -0.87
N ASP A 130 10.70 -3.84 -2.03
CA ASP A 130 9.41 -3.26 -2.37
C ASP A 130 8.24 -4.18 -1.95
N GLY A 131 8.56 -5.31 -1.30
CA GLY A 131 7.60 -6.26 -0.75
C GLY A 131 7.14 -7.31 -1.75
N ALA A 132 7.67 -7.38 -2.98
CA ALA A 132 7.25 -8.40 -3.93
C ALA A 132 7.67 -9.79 -3.43
N VAL A 133 6.70 -10.70 -3.31
CA VAL A 133 6.95 -12.05 -2.81
C VAL A 133 7.17 -12.99 -3.98
N SER A 134 8.20 -13.81 -3.88
CA SER A 134 8.59 -14.78 -4.89
C SER A 134 8.86 -16.14 -4.27
N VAL A 135 9.01 -17.15 -5.11
CA VAL A 135 9.46 -18.49 -4.75
C VAL A 135 10.73 -18.82 -5.49
N ILE A 136 11.70 -19.39 -4.78
CA ILE A 136 12.93 -19.93 -5.36
C ILE A 136 12.87 -21.46 -5.40
N ARG A 137 13.03 -22.04 -6.59
CA ARG A 137 13.24 -23.49 -6.75
C ARG A 137 14.32 -23.74 -7.79
N GLU A 138 15.27 -24.62 -7.46
CA GLU A 138 16.39 -24.98 -8.33
C GLU A 138 17.16 -23.74 -8.85
N GLY A 139 17.26 -22.69 -8.01
CA GLY A 139 17.91 -21.42 -8.36
C GLY A 139 17.11 -20.48 -9.26
N LYS A 140 15.88 -20.84 -9.65
CA LYS A 140 14.98 -19.98 -10.41
C LYS A 140 14.00 -19.27 -9.49
N HIS A 141 13.85 -17.96 -9.69
CA HIS A 141 12.85 -17.14 -9.01
C HIS A 141 11.61 -17.03 -9.89
N ALA A 142 10.44 -17.17 -9.27
CA ALA A 142 9.15 -16.87 -9.88
C ALA A 142 8.30 -16.07 -8.88
N ALA A 143 7.46 -15.16 -9.36
CA ALA A 143 6.52 -14.46 -8.50
C ALA A 143 5.66 -15.48 -7.75
N LEU A 144 5.44 -15.24 -6.45
CA LEU A 144 4.46 -15.98 -5.70
C LEU A 144 3.08 -15.52 -6.17
N THR A 145 2.23 -16.47 -6.51
CA THR A 145 0.89 -16.21 -7.01
C THR A 145 -0.15 -16.91 -6.15
N ALA A 146 -1.37 -16.36 -6.15
CA ALA A 146 -2.54 -17.04 -5.62
C ALA A 146 -3.71 -16.91 -6.59
N ARG A 147 -4.62 -17.90 -6.55
CA ARG A 147 -5.84 -17.91 -7.35
C ARG A 147 -7.01 -17.37 -6.54
N ASN A 148 -7.94 -16.70 -7.19
CA ASN A 148 -9.26 -16.42 -6.61
C ASN A 148 -10.27 -17.55 -6.92
N GLY A 149 -11.49 -17.46 -6.40
CA GLY A 149 -12.56 -18.44 -6.69
C GLY A 149 -12.94 -18.59 -8.17
N ALA A 150 -12.55 -17.63 -9.03
CA ALA A 150 -12.68 -17.70 -10.49
C ALA A 150 -11.42 -18.26 -11.19
N SER A 151 -10.47 -18.82 -10.43
CA SER A 151 -9.17 -19.37 -10.89
C SER A 151 -8.22 -18.36 -11.55
N VAL A 152 -8.48 -17.05 -11.38
CA VAL A 152 -7.59 -15.98 -11.84
C VAL A 152 -6.38 -15.91 -10.92
N GLU A 153 -5.19 -16.01 -11.49
CA GLU A 153 -3.91 -16.04 -10.78
C GLU A 153 -3.25 -14.65 -10.83
N ARG A 154 -2.86 -14.11 -9.67
CA ARG A 154 -2.15 -12.82 -9.58
C ARG A 154 -0.92 -12.95 -8.67
N ALA A 155 0.09 -12.16 -8.96
CA ALA A 155 1.30 -12.05 -8.13
C ALA A 155 0.97 -11.42 -6.77
N LEU A 156 1.69 -11.83 -5.74
CA LEU A 156 1.49 -11.37 -4.37
C LEU A 156 2.60 -10.41 -3.91
N THR A 157 2.17 -9.40 -3.19
CA THR A 157 3.02 -8.43 -2.51
C THR A 157 2.72 -8.49 -1.00
N ALA A 158 3.78 -8.42 -0.19
CA ALA A 158 3.67 -8.24 1.24
C ALA A 158 3.36 -6.78 1.54
N PHE A 159 2.24 -6.57 2.22
CA PHE A 159 1.74 -5.26 2.58
C PHE A 159 1.83 -5.08 4.10
N ASN A 160 2.76 -4.24 4.54
CA ASN A 160 2.87 -3.78 5.92
C ASN A 160 2.68 -2.25 5.98
N TYR A 161 1.56 -1.81 6.58
CA TYR A 161 1.30 -0.39 6.86
C TYR A 161 1.20 -0.10 8.36
N GLY A 162 2.13 -0.69 9.12
CA GLY A 162 2.41 -0.31 10.50
C GLY A 162 2.83 1.15 10.62
N ASP A 163 2.82 1.67 11.85
CA ASP A 163 3.13 3.08 12.13
C ASP A 163 4.51 3.51 11.59
N GLU A 164 5.50 2.64 11.65
CA GLU A 164 6.87 2.94 11.20
C GLU A 164 6.99 2.98 9.66
N ALA A 165 6.38 2.03 8.95
CA ALA A 165 6.34 2.04 7.49
C ALA A 165 5.65 3.32 6.97
N PHE A 166 4.54 3.71 7.61
CA PHE A 166 3.85 4.96 7.34
C PHE A 166 4.74 6.20 7.59
N LYS A 167 5.36 6.30 8.78
CA LYS A 167 6.25 7.42 9.13
C LYS A 167 7.39 7.57 8.14
N ARG A 168 7.97 6.45 7.67
CA ARG A 168 9.02 6.45 6.65
C ARG A 168 8.53 7.07 5.34
N ARG A 169 7.42 6.58 4.77
CA ARG A 169 6.86 7.13 3.54
C ARG A 169 6.49 8.61 3.67
N ALA A 170 5.85 9.00 4.77
CA ALA A 170 5.57 10.42 5.04
C ALA A 170 6.86 11.27 5.09
N THR A 171 7.94 10.74 5.69
CA THR A 171 9.25 11.40 5.74
C THR A 171 9.90 11.51 4.36
N GLU A 172 9.81 10.47 3.52
CA GLU A 172 10.28 10.50 2.14
C GLU A 172 9.58 11.61 1.34
N PHE A 173 8.25 11.68 1.41
CA PHE A 173 7.48 12.77 0.78
C PHE A 173 7.85 14.15 1.31
N ALA A 174 8.07 14.29 2.62
CA ALA A 174 8.55 15.53 3.21
C ALA A 174 9.95 15.91 2.72
N SER A 175 10.87 14.94 2.62
CA SER A 175 12.24 15.15 2.13
C SER A 175 12.27 15.60 0.66
N LEU A 176 11.29 15.16 -0.14
CA LEU A 176 11.12 15.57 -1.54
C LEU A 176 10.42 16.93 -1.68
N GLY A 177 10.04 17.57 -0.56
CA GLY A 177 9.29 18.82 -0.53
C GLY A 177 7.85 18.67 -1.03
N LEU A 178 7.35 17.44 -1.14
CA LEU A 178 5.98 17.11 -1.55
C LEU A 178 5.01 17.18 -0.37
N MET A 179 5.51 17.08 0.86
CA MET A 179 4.80 17.42 2.09
C MET A 179 5.51 18.60 2.75
N LEU A 180 4.87 19.76 2.74
CA LEU A 180 5.30 20.89 3.54
C LEU A 180 4.29 21.09 4.65
N ASP A 181 4.78 21.42 5.85
CA ASP A 181 4.07 21.62 7.11
C ASP A 181 2.54 21.65 6.98
N ALA A 182 1.85 20.86 7.81
CA ALA A 182 0.45 21.04 8.16
C ALA A 182 0.26 22.45 8.75
N ARG A 183 0.35 23.48 7.92
CA ARG A 183 0.02 24.85 8.25
C ARG A 183 -1.44 24.81 8.55
N SER A 184 -1.72 24.92 9.84
CA SER A 184 -3.02 25.12 10.45
C SER A 184 -4.09 25.54 9.45
N LEU A 185 -5.20 24.78 9.43
CA LEU A 185 -6.47 25.05 8.73
C LEU A 185 -7.00 26.49 8.93
N THR A 186 -6.34 27.30 9.78
CA THR A 186 -6.69 28.68 10.12
C THR A 186 -5.92 29.76 9.34
N LYS A 187 -5.00 29.44 8.41
CA LYS A 187 -4.22 30.48 7.67
C LYS A 187 -4.58 30.55 6.18
N ARG A 188 -5.53 31.43 5.85
CA ARG A 188 -6.03 31.88 4.52
C ARG A 188 -6.10 30.79 3.44
N ASP A 189 -7.26 30.15 3.35
CA ASP A 189 -7.69 29.36 2.19
C ASP A 189 -7.68 30.20 0.89
N ALA A 190 -7.23 29.62 -0.22
CA ALA A 190 -7.35 30.23 -1.54
C ALA A 190 -8.79 30.10 -2.05
N TYR A 191 -9.51 31.23 -2.04
CA TYR A 191 -10.82 31.32 -2.66
C TYR A 191 -10.70 31.53 -4.17
N ARG A 192 -11.66 30.96 -4.92
CA ARG A 192 -11.69 31.08 -6.37
C ARG A 192 -11.83 32.52 -6.83
N CYS A 193 -12.61 33.30 -6.08
CA CYS A 193 -12.82 34.71 -6.32
C CYS A 193 -12.82 35.50 -5.02
N PRO A 194 -12.44 36.78 -5.05
CA PRO A 194 -12.56 37.67 -3.89
C PRO A 194 -14.00 37.72 -3.36
N PRO A 195 -14.19 38.02 -2.06
CA PRO A 195 -15.51 38.23 -1.48
C PRO A 195 -16.35 39.21 -2.31
N GLY A 196 -17.63 38.88 -2.53
CA GLY A 196 -18.56 39.70 -3.33
C GLY A 196 -18.43 39.53 -4.85
N SER A 197 -17.64 38.56 -5.31
CA SER A 197 -17.54 38.20 -6.73
C SER A 197 -17.70 36.71 -6.96
N CYS A 198 -18.14 36.35 -8.17
CA CYS A 198 -18.37 34.97 -8.55
C CYS A 198 -17.52 34.63 -9.77
N ALA A 199 -17.03 33.40 -9.80
CA ALA A 199 -16.27 32.90 -10.92
C ALA A 199 -17.18 32.51 -12.08
N LYS A 200 -16.75 32.85 -13.29
CA LYS A 200 -17.35 32.38 -14.53
C LYS A 200 -16.25 31.84 -15.42
N THR A 201 -16.54 30.77 -16.15
CA THR A 201 -15.62 30.22 -17.14
C THR A 201 -15.33 31.24 -18.23
N LYS A 202 -14.06 31.42 -18.57
CA LYS A 202 -13.62 32.25 -19.69
C LYS A 202 -14.24 31.74 -20.99
N HIS A 203 -14.58 32.66 -21.88
CA HIS A 203 -14.94 32.30 -23.23
C HIS A 203 -13.75 31.59 -23.91
N GLY A 204 -14.00 30.43 -24.53
CA GLY A 204 -12.95 29.62 -25.14
C GLY A 204 -11.99 28.92 -24.17
N ALA A 205 -12.30 28.86 -22.87
CA ALA A 205 -11.50 28.08 -21.94
C ALA A 205 -11.42 26.61 -22.39
N ARG A 206 -10.27 25.97 -22.18
CA ARG A 206 -10.12 24.51 -22.37
C ARG A 206 -11.18 23.74 -21.54
N PRO A 207 -11.49 22.47 -21.81
CA PRO A 207 -12.26 21.60 -20.90
C PRO A 207 -11.51 21.37 -19.59
N ALA A 208 -12.24 21.10 -18.49
CA ALA A 208 -11.60 20.70 -17.23
C ALA A 208 -10.87 19.37 -17.46
N SER A 209 -9.65 19.27 -16.98
CA SER A 209 -8.75 18.13 -17.21
C SER A 209 -8.31 17.52 -15.90
N SER A 210 -7.83 16.29 -15.98
CA SER A 210 -7.13 15.62 -14.89
C SER A 210 -5.86 14.98 -15.42
N ASN A 211 -4.87 14.85 -14.55
CA ASN A 211 -3.64 14.10 -14.78
C ASN A 211 -3.45 12.97 -13.75
N GLY A 212 -4.54 12.50 -13.12
CA GLY A 212 -4.52 11.45 -12.11
C GLY A 212 -3.85 11.88 -10.81
N CYS A 213 -3.26 10.93 -10.08
CA CYS A 213 -2.73 11.13 -8.74
C CYS A 213 -1.35 11.82 -8.66
N GLY A 214 -1.11 12.84 -9.49
CA GLY A 214 0.12 13.64 -9.48
C GLY A 214 1.14 13.25 -10.54
N PRO A 215 2.43 13.63 -10.39
CA PRO A 215 3.45 13.35 -11.38
C PRO A 215 3.77 11.85 -11.43
N GLU A 216 3.83 11.28 -12.64
CA GLU A 216 4.15 9.87 -12.93
C GLU A 216 5.45 9.37 -12.27
N LYS A 217 6.32 10.28 -11.80
CA LYS A 217 7.54 9.91 -11.08
C LYS A 217 7.32 9.40 -9.65
N TYR A 218 6.23 9.75 -8.97
CA TYR A 218 6.11 9.56 -7.51
C TYR A 218 4.99 8.62 -7.06
N TYR A 219 4.24 8.01 -7.99
CA TYR A 219 3.13 7.10 -7.65
C TYR A 219 3.58 5.84 -6.89
N HIS A 220 4.84 5.42 -7.05
CA HIS A 220 5.38 4.21 -6.43
C HIS A 220 5.68 4.38 -4.93
N LEU A 221 5.67 5.60 -4.40
CA LEU A 221 6.01 5.87 -3.00
C LEU A 221 4.83 5.61 -2.04
N VAL A 222 3.62 5.43 -2.57
CA VAL A 222 2.44 5.08 -1.77
C VAL A 222 1.56 4.14 -2.59
N PRO A 223 1.08 3.02 -2.02
CA PRO A 223 0.21 2.10 -2.72
C PRO A 223 -1.05 2.78 -3.25
N GLU A 224 -1.46 2.34 -4.43
CA GLU A 224 -2.68 2.83 -5.07
C GLU A 224 -3.89 2.02 -4.58
N PHE A 225 -4.67 2.62 -3.68
CA PHE A 225 -5.88 2.03 -3.10
C PHE A 225 -7.13 2.29 -3.95
N SER A 226 -6.97 2.32 -5.27
CA SER A 226 -8.00 2.76 -6.21
C SER A 226 -8.47 4.20 -5.93
N PHE A 227 -7.52 5.09 -5.61
CA PHE A 227 -7.72 6.51 -5.38
C PHE A 227 -7.70 7.34 -6.67
N THR A 228 -7.37 6.75 -7.81
CA THR A 228 -7.36 7.40 -9.13
C THR A 228 -8.63 8.22 -9.38
N ASP A 229 -9.83 7.67 -9.12
CA ASP A 229 -11.09 8.42 -9.28
C ASP A 229 -11.18 9.66 -8.38
N CYS A 230 -10.63 9.57 -7.16
CA CYS A 230 -10.60 10.68 -6.21
C CYS A 230 -9.62 11.77 -6.66
N CYS A 231 -8.44 11.38 -7.17
CA CYS A 231 -7.49 12.31 -7.76
C CYS A 231 -8.08 13.01 -9.00
N ASP A 232 -8.75 12.24 -9.87
CA ASP A 232 -9.44 12.78 -11.03
C ASP A 232 -10.51 13.81 -10.66
N ALA A 233 -11.28 13.53 -9.61
CA ALA A 233 -12.28 14.46 -9.10
C ALA A 233 -11.63 15.71 -8.47
N HIS A 234 -10.50 15.55 -7.77
CA HIS A 234 -9.74 16.65 -7.17
C HIS A 234 -9.20 17.62 -8.23
N ASP A 235 -8.57 17.11 -9.29
CA ASP A 235 -8.08 17.91 -10.41
C ASP A 235 -9.22 18.69 -11.09
N LYS A 236 -10.34 18.00 -11.37
CA LYS A 236 -11.53 18.63 -11.97
C LYS A 236 -12.12 19.70 -11.05
N CYS A 237 -12.06 19.50 -9.73
CA CYS A 237 -12.47 20.49 -8.75
C CYS A 237 -11.56 21.72 -8.79
N TYR A 238 -10.24 21.53 -8.90
CA TYR A 238 -9.26 22.61 -9.04
C TYR A 238 -9.40 23.39 -10.35
N ASP A 239 -9.88 22.74 -11.42
CA ASP A 239 -10.18 23.36 -12.71
C ASP A 239 -11.59 24.00 -12.76
N SER A 240 -12.49 23.64 -11.86
CA SER A 240 -13.87 24.11 -11.89
C SER A 240 -13.98 25.55 -11.35
N CYS A 241 -14.68 26.39 -12.11
CA CYS A 241 -15.05 27.73 -11.64
C CYS A 241 -16.18 27.68 -10.60
N ALA A 242 -16.90 26.56 -10.43
CA ALA A 242 -17.92 26.42 -9.41
C ALA A 242 -17.34 26.13 -8.02
N SER A 243 -16.09 25.65 -7.95
CA SER A 243 -15.42 25.34 -6.69
C SER A 243 -15.09 26.61 -5.91
N PRO A 244 -15.55 26.76 -4.65
CA PRO A 244 -15.36 27.97 -3.88
C PRO A 244 -13.93 28.20 -3.41
N SER A 245 -13.18 27.13 -3.10
CA SER A 245 -11.82 27.25 -2.55
C SER A 245 -10.99 25.97 -2.67
N ALA A 246 -9.69 26.10 -2.42
CA ALA A 246 -8.76 24.97 -2.38
C ALA A 246 -9.13 23.98 -1.27
N SER A 247 -9.43 24.46 -0.06
CA SER A 247 -9.81 23.57 1.05
C SER A 247 -11.08 22.77 0.77
N TYR A 248 -12.07 23.35 0.06
CA TYR A 248 -13.27 22.64 -0.36
C TYR A 248 -12.96 21.43 -1.25
N CYS A 249 -12.04 21.60 -2.22
CA CYS A 249 -11.61 20.50 -3.08
C CYS A 249 -10.78 19.47 -2.31
N ASN A 250 -9.88 19.92 -1.43
CA ASN A 250 -9.02 19.03 -0.63
C ASN A 250 -9.83 18.19 0.38
N ASN A 251 -10.88 18.76 0.98
CA ASN A 251 -11.75 18.03 1.90
C ASN A 251 -12.56 16.96 1.18
N GLN A 252 -13.12 17.27 0.00
CA GLN A 252 -13.80 16.25 -0.82
C GLN A 252 -12.85 15.15 -1.30
N PHE A 253 -11.61 15.51 -1.62
CA PHE A 253 -10.59 14.54 -1.98
C PHE A 253 -10.29 13.57 -0.82
N HIS A 254 -10.07 14.12 0.38
CA HIS A 254 -9.93 13.33 1.60
C HIS A 254 -11.13 12.42 1.82
N ASP A 255 -12.34 12.96 1.79
CA ASP A 255 -13.57 12.21 2.07
C ASP A 255 -13.84 11.13 1.01
N CYS A 256 -13.51 11.39 -0.26
CA CYS A 256 -13.55 10.40 -1.33
C CYS A 256 -12.63 9.22 -1.03
N MET A 257 -11.36 9.47 -0.70
CA MET A 257 -10.39 8.40 -0.41
C MET A 257 -10.77 7.63 0.85
N MET A 258 -11.20 8.32 1.91
CA MET A 258 -11.68 7.67 3.14
C MET A 258 -12.90 6.80 2.86
N GLY A 259 -13.83 7.27 2.03
CA GLY A 259 -15.00 6.51 1.57
C GLY A 259 -14.61 5.28 0.75
N LYS A 260 -13.63 5.38 -0.15
CA LYS A 260 -13.07 4.22 -0.88
C LYS A 260 -12.51 3.18 0.08
N CYS A 261 -11.75 3.60 1.09
CA CYS A 261 -11.23 2.68 2.12
C CYS A 261 -12.35 1.99 2.90
N ASP A 262 -13.39 2.74 3.28
CA ASP A 262 -14.54 2.21 4.01
C ASP A 262 -15.39 1.26 3.19
N GLN A 263 -15.57 1.55 1.90
CA GLN A 263 -16.33 0.70 0.99
C GLN A 263 -15.57 -0.58 0.66
N LYS A 264 -14.28 -0.48 0.33
CA LYS A 264 -13.47 -1.60 -0.18
C LYS A 264 -12.96 -2.54 0.91
N TYR A 265 -12.63 -2.03 2.09
CA TYR A 265 -11.96 -2.78 3.17
C TYR A 265 -12.79 -2.86 4.46
N HIS A 266 -14.12 -2.94 4.35
CA HIS A 266 -14.99 -3.16 5.51
C HIS A 266 -14.84 -4.58 6.10
N GLY A 267 -15.20 -4.76 7.36
CA GLY A 267 -15.13 -6.07 8.05
C GLY A 267 -13.73 -6.38 8.61
N PHE A 268 -13.27 -7.63 8.44
CA PHE A 268 -12.07 -8.19 9.07
C PHE A 268 -10.73 -7.76 8.42
N SER A 269 -10.75 -7.02 7.30
CA SER A 269 -9.57 -6.37 6.71
C SER A 269 -9.16 -5.08 7.46
N ILE A 270 -9.21 -5.08 8.80
CA ILE A 270 -9.01 -3.89 9.64
C ILE A 270 -7.61 -3.29 9.41
N GLY A 271 -6.58 -4.13 9.28
CA GLY A 271 -5.21 -3.71 9.02
C GLY A 271 -5.04 -3.00 7.67
N ILE A 272 -5.58 -3.60 6.61
CA ILE A 272 -5.55 -3.02 5.25
C ILE A 272 -6.37 -1.73 5.19
N ARG A 273 -7.55 -1.70 5.82
CA ARG A 273 -8.37 -0.48 5.93
C ARG A 273 -7.63 0.63 6.66
N ALA A 274 -6.97 0.32 7.78
CA ALA A 274 -6.17 1.30 8.51
C ALA A 274 -5.01 1.83 7.65
N GLY A 275 -4.30 0.94 6.94
CA GLY A 275 -3.26 1.31 5.98
C GLY A 275 -3.75 2.20 4.84
N CYS A 276 -4.92 1.87 4.26
CA CYS A 276 -5.60 2.68 3.24
C CYS A 276 -5.93 4.08 3.77
N LYS A 277 -6.51 4.19 4.97
CA LYS A 277 -6.88 5.48 5.57
C LYS A 277 -5.66 6.33 5.92
N ARG A 278 -4.59 5.72 6.42
CA ARG A 278 -3.30 6.41 6.63
C ARG A 278 -2.73 6.92 5.31
N THR A 279 -2.75 6.08 4.28
CA THR A 279 -2.37 6.49 2.92
C THR A 279 -3.20 7.67 2.42
N ALA A 280 -4.52 7.66 2.60
CA ALA A 280 -5.38 8.80 2.28
C ALA A 280 -4.95 10.09 3.00
N GLN A 281 -4.48 10.01 4.25
CA GLN A 281 -3.94 11.16 4.98
C GLN A 281 -2.62 11.68 4.37
N VAL A 282 -1.73 10.80 3.92
CA VAL A 282 -0.50 11.17 3.17
C VAL A 282 -0.86 11.94 1.91
N TYR A 283 -1.76 11.41 1.08
CA TYR A 283 -2.24 12.10 -0.12
C TYR A 283 -2.86 13.46 0.21
N THR A 284 -3.72 13.50 1.22
CA THR A 284 -4.40 14.71 1.67
C THR A 284 -3.40 15.77 2.15
N ASN A 285 -2.41 15.38 2.94
CA ASN A 285 -1.38 16.28 3.44
C ASN A 285 -0.50 16.84 2.30
N ALA A 286 -0.22 16.03 1.27
CA ALA A 286 0.58 16.45 0.11
C ALA A 286 -0.13 17.54 -0.73
N VAL A 287 -1.46 17.51 -0.79
CA VAL A 287 -2.26 18.53 -1.52
C VAL A 287 -2.72 19.68 -0.62
N GLN A 288 -2.25 19.73 0.63
CA GLN A 288 -2.51 20.84 1.56
C GLN A 288 -1.34 21.82 1.63
N GLY A 289 -1.61 23.02 2.15
CA GLY A 289 -0.59 24.05 2.38
C GLY A 289 -0.35 24.98 1.18
N HIS A 290 0.82 25.62 1.16
CA HIS A 290 1.05 26.76 0.25
C HIS A 290 0.93 26.42 -1.23
N TRP A 291 1.39 25.23 -1.65
CA TRP A 291 1.30 24.80 -3.05
C TRP A 291 -0.13 24.55 -3.49
N ALA A 292 -1.01 24.14 -2.57
CA ALA A 292 -2.43 23.98 -2.84
C ALA A 292 -3.04 25.30 -3.32
N ASP A 293 -2.78 26.39 -2.60
CA ASP A 293 -3.25 27.73 -2.93
C ASP A 293 -2.69 28.22 -4.26
N VAL A 294 -1.40 28.00 -4.50
CA VAL A 294 -0.70 28.39 -5.73
C VAL A 294 -1.31 27.68 -6.94
N LEU A 295 -1.48 26.36 -6.86
CA LEU A 295 -2.04 25.55 -7.96
C LEU A 295 -3.52 25.84 -8.17
N PHE A 296 -4.31 25.93 -7.11
CA PHE A 296 -5.73 26.28 -7.20
C PHE A 296 -5.93 27.64 -7.87
N THR A 297 -5.12 28.64 -7.49
CA THR A 297 -5.13 29.97 -8.09
C THR A 297 -4.68 29.94 -9.55
N LYS A 298 -3.59 29.20 -9.86
CA LYS A 298 -3.07 29.06 -11.23
C LYS A 298 -4.14 28.49 -12.17
N TYR A 299 -4.70 27.33 -11.86
CA TYR A 299 -5.71 26.68 -12.70
C TYR A 299 -7.01 27.50 -12.78
N GLY A 300 -7.37 28.16 -11.68
CA GLY A 300 -8.43 29.17 -11.67
C GLY A 300 -8.18 30.30 -12.65
N ASN A 301 -6.99 30.88 -12.64
CA ASN A 301 -6.63 31.99 -13.52
C ASN A 301 -6.55 31.56 -14.99
N GLU A 302 -6.27 30.30 -15.29
CA GLU A 302 -6.31 29.79 -16.67
C GLU A 302 -7.73 29.74 -17.21
N ARG A 303 -8.71 29.34 -16.39
CA ARG A 303 -10.06 28.98 -16.84
C ARG A 303 -11.15 29.95 -16.45
N CYS A 304 -10.97 30.72 -15.38
CA CYS A 304 -12.03 31.49 -14.72
C CYS A 304 -11.74 32.99 -14.76
N LEU A 305 -12.81 33.78 -14.70
CA LEU A 305 -12.81 35.22 -14.47
C LEU A 305 -13.73 35.52 -13.30
N CYS A 306 -13.28 36.37 -12.39
CA CYS A 306 -14.12 36.86 -11.30
C CYS A 306 -14.92 38.07 -11.74
N LYS A 307 -16.24 38.01 -11.57
CA LYS A 307 -17.14 39.12 -11.88
C LYS A 307 -17.81 39.66 -10.60
N PRO A 308 -17.83 40.98 -10.39
CA PRO A 308 -18.49 41.61 -9.25
C PRO A 308 -20.01 41.64 -9.48
N TYR A 309 -20.68 40.51 -9.26
CA TYR A 309 -22.13 40.43 -9.21
C TYR A 309 -22.52 39.35 -8.21
N PHE A 310 -23.63 39.53 -7.50
CA PHE A 310 -24.22 38.50 -6.63
C PHE A 310 -24.37 37.20 -7.42
N CYS A 311 -23.91 36.09 -6.84
CA CYS A 311 -24.01 34.77 -7.45
C CYS A 311 -25.50 34.41 -7.56
N LYS A 312 -26.08 34.59 -8.75
CA LYS A 312 -27.36 33.97 -9.12
C LYS A 312 -27.09 32.57 -9.66
#